data_AF-A0A1G0FM99-F1
#
_entry.id   AF-A0A1G0FM99-F1
#
_cell.length_a   1.000
_cell.length_b   1.000
_cell.length_c   1.000
_cell.angle_alpha   90.00
_cell.angle_beta   90.00
_cell.angle_gamma   90.00
#
_symmetry.space_group_name_H-M   'P 1'
#
loop_
_entity.id
_entity.type
_entity.pdbx_description
1 polymer ?
#
loop_
_entity_poly.entity_id
_entity_poly.type
_entity_poly.pdbx_seq_one_letter_code
_entity_poly.pdbx_strand_id
1 'polypeptide(L)'
;MNRTDIIQSAAQIFRQKGYHAASMQDIADAVGLQKPSLYHHVSGKQEILAAILDAALDRLIGELQAVVDSELPPQAKLRAAMEAYIGRLTADADLAAVLLLEHRSLEPPLRDAHIERRDRFDRLWRKIVHQGIEAGVFRPVDETIVAF
;
A
#
# COMPACT_ATOMS: atom_id res chain seq x y z
N MET A 1 18.44 -12.68 10.12
CA MET A 1 17.56 -11.98 9.17
C MET A 1 16.13 -12.34 9.52
N ASN A 2 15.27 -11.36 9.73
CA ASN A 2 13.84 -11.61 9.91
C ASN A 2 13.08 -11.32 8.60
N ARG A 3 11.81 -11.73 8.50
CA ARG A 3 10.99 -11.54 7.29
C ARG A 3 10.80 -10.07 6.92
N THR A 4 10.76 -9.17 7.90
CA THR A 4 10.63 -7.72 7.70
C THR A 4 11.83 -7.14 6.97
N ASP A 5 13.05 -7.52 7.36
CA ASP A 5 14.29 -7.05 6.74
C ASP A 5 14.35 -7.44 5.24
N ILE A 6 13.86 -8.66 4.92
CA ILE A 6 13.74 -9.17 3.56
C ILE A 6 12.76 -8.33 2.74
N ILE A 7 11.59 -8.03 3.28
CA ILE A 7 10.55 -7.25 2.62
C ILE A 7 11.05 -5.83 2.32
N GLN A 8 11.71 -5.18 3.28
CA GLN A 8 12.27 -3.83 3.09
C GLN A 8 13.36 -3.81 2.02
N SER A 9 14.29 -4.76 2.08
CA SER A 9 15.38 -4.86 1.09
C SER A 9 14.83 -5.20 -0.31
N ALA A 10 13.79 -6.03 -0.40
CA ALA A 10 13.16 -6.34 -1.66
C ALA A 10 12.44 -5.14 -2.29
N ALA A 11 11.83 -4.25 -1.48
CA ALA A 11 11.21 -3.02 -2.00
C ALA A 11 12.24 -2.12 -2.70
N GLN A 12 13.46 -2.00 -2.15
CA GLN A 12 14.57 -1.30 -2.80
C GLN A 12 14.95 -1.93 -4.13
N ILE A 13 15.08 -3.25 -4.18
CA ILE A 13 15.41 -3.98 -5.41
C ILE A 13 14.31 -3.81 -6.47
N PHE A 14 13.04 -3.87 -6.08
CA PHE A 14 11.92 -3.64 -6.99
C PHE A 14 11.88 -2.21 -7.51
N ARG A 15 12.15 -1.20 -6.68
CA ARG A 15 12.28 0.19 -7.17
C ARG A 15 13.41 0.33 -8.18
N GLN A 16 14.56 -0.28 -7.92
CA GLN A 16 15.76 -0.10 -8.76
C GLN A 16 15.67 -0.84 -10.09
N LYS A 17 15.14 -2.07 -10.09
CA LYS A 17 15.13 -2.96 -11.25
C LYS A 17 13.75 -3.10 -11.91
N GLY A 18 12.67 -2.73 -11.21
CA GLY A 18 11.31 -3.15 -11.53
C GLY A 18 11.03 -4.58 -11.05
N TYR A 19 9.76 -4.88 -10.76
CA TYR A 19 9.36 -6.21 -10.25
C TYR A 19 9.79 -7.34 -11.20
N HIS A 20 9.53 -7.20 -12.50
CA HIS A 20 9.76 -8.28 -13.45
C HIS A 20 11.24 -8.63 -13.64
N ALA A 21 12.13 -7.63 -13.69
CA ALA A 21 13.56 -7.85 -13.86
C ALA A 21 14.29 -8.24 -12.55
N ALA A 22 13.72 -7.94 -11.38
CA ALA A 22 14.25 -8.44 -10.12
C ALA A 22 14.12 -9.96 -9.99
N SER A 23 15.15 -10.59 -9.41
CA SER A 23 15.19 -12.04 -9.15
C SER A 23 15.27 -12.35 -7.65
N MET A 24 14.95 -13.60 -7.29
CA MET A 24 15.18 -14.10 -5.93
C MET A 24 16.67 -14.10 -5.54
N GLN A 25 17.58 -14.14 -6.51
CA GLN A 25 19.02 -14.03 -6.23
C GLN A 25 19.40 -12.60 -5.84
N ASP A 26 18.88 -11.60 -6.55
CA ASP A 26 19.14 -10.19 -6.23
C ASP A 26 18.71 -9.85 -4.79
N ILE A 27 17.56 -10.37 -4.37
CA ILE A 27 17.05 -10.17 -3.02
C ILE A 27 17.94 -10.89 -2.00
N ALA A 28 18.34 -12.13 -2.26
CA ALA A 28 19.20 -12.90 -1.38
C ALA A 28 20.56 -12.21 -1.17
N ASP A 29 21.17 -11.71 -2.25
CA ASP A 29 22.43 -10.98 -2.22
C ASP A 29 22.29 -9.67 -1.43
N ALA A 30 21.19 -8.94 -1.63
CA ALA A 30 20.92 -7.68 -0.91
C ALA A 30 20.80 -7.87 0.60
N VAL A 31 20.28 -9.02 1.06
CA VAL A 31 20.19 -9.36 2.47
C VAL A 31 21.36 -10.25 2.96
N GLY A 32 22.38 -10.51 2.15
CA GLY A 32 23.49 -11.37 2.56
C GLY A 32 23.08 -12.80 2.95
N LEU A 33 22.01 -13.32 2.35
CA LEU A 33 21.58 -14.71 2.51
C LEU A 33 21.92 -15.52 1.26
N GLN A 34 22.09 -16.83 1.44
CA GLN A 34 22.03 -17.74 0.30
C GLN A 34 20.58 -17.87 -0.19
N LYS A 35 20.38 -18.02 -1.49
CA LYS A 35 19.05 -18.17 -2.10
C LYS A 35 18.21 -19.30 -1.48
N PRO A 36 18.74 -20.51 -1.17
CA PRO A 36 17.99 -21.53 -0.42
C PRO A 36 17.54 -21.04 0.97
N SER A 37 18.38 -20.28 1.67
CA SER A 37 18.03 -19.71 2.98
C SER A 37 16.90 -18.69 2.88
N LEU A 38 16.85 -17.89 1.81
CA LEU A 38 15.75 -16.96 1.56
C LEU A 38 14.41 -17.69 1.40
N TYR A 39 14.40 -18.85 0.72
CA TYR A 39 13.19 -19.66 0.55
C TYR A 39 12.63 -20.25 1.86
N HIS A 40 13.41 -20.29 2.94
CA HIS A 40 12.88 -20.65 4.26
C HIS A 40 12.03 -19.54 4.89
N HIS A 41 12.17 -18.30 4.43
CA HIS A 41 11.43 -17.15 4.96
C HIS A 41 10.23 -16.76 4.09
N VAL A 42 10.31 -16.99 2.78
CA VAL A 42 9.30 -16.61 1.78
C VAL A 42 9.24 -17.66 0.67
N SER A 43 8.06 -17.92 0.15
CA SER A 43 7.79 -18.87 -0.94
C SER A 43 8.24 -18.35 -2.31
N GLY A 44 8.33 -17.03 -2.50
CA GLY A 44 8.84 -16.45 -3.75
C GLY A 44 8.52 -14.97 -3.93
N LYS A 45 8.86 -14.45 -5.12
CA LYS A 45 8.77 -13.03 -5.47
C LYS A 45 7.35 -12.47 -5.39
N GLN A 46 6.33 -13.27 -5.75
CA GLN A 46 4.92 -12.91 -5.63
C GLN A 46 4.51 -12.70 -4.16
N GLU A 47 4.93 -13.57 -3.24
CA GLU A 47 4.64 -13.39 -1.80
C GLU A 47 5.32 -12.14 -1.23
N ILE A 48 6.57 -11.87 -1.64
CA ILE A 48 7.30 -10.67 -1.22
C ILE A 48 6.57 -9.42 -1.71
N LEU A 49 6.18 -9.37 -2.99
CA LEU A 49 5.43 -8.24 -3.56
C LEU A 49 4.11 -8.02 -2.80
N ALA A 50 3.33 -9.09 -2.59
CA ALA A 50 2.09 -9.01 -1.82
C ALA A 50 2.33 -8.48 -0.41
N ALA A 51 3.36 -8.98 0.29
CA ALA A 51 3.67 -8.53 1.64
C ALA A 51 4.08 -7.05 1.70
N ILE A 52 4.82 -6.54 0.71
CA ILE A 52 5.17 -5.12 0.62
C ILE A 52 3.89 -4.28 0.43
N LEU A 53 3.07 -4.65 -0.54
CA LEU A 53 1.85 -3.92 -0.91
C LEU A 53 0.81 -3.91 0.23
N ASP A 54 0.59 -5.07 0.84
CA ASP A 54 -0.38 -5.24 1.92
C ASP A 54 0.07 -4.47 3.18
N ALA A 55 1.35 -4.52 3.54
CA ALA A 55 1.87 -3.75 4.67
C ALA A 55 1.74 -2.23 4.45
N ALA A 56 1.90 -1.76 3.20
CA ALA A 56 1.71 -0.36 2.86
C ALA A 56 0.22 0.04 2.98
N LEU A 57 -0.70 -0.76 2.45
CA LEU A 57 -2.13 -0.50 2.54
C LEU A 57 -2.66 -0.60 3.97
N ASP A 58 -2.27 -1.62 4.74
CA ASP A 58 -2.76 -1.82 6.11
C ASP A 58 -2.42 -0.61 7.01
N ARG A 59 -1.25 0.00 6.78
CA ARG A 59 -0.85 1.22 7.48
C ARG A 59 -1.68 2.44 7.07
N LEU A 60 -1.86 2.65 5.76
CA LEU A 60 -2.71 3.73 5.24
C LEU A 60 -4.15 3.58 5.73
N ILE A 61 -4.70 2.36 5.72
CA ILE A 61 -6.03 2.05 6.23
C ILE A 61 -6.13 2.42 7.71
N GLY A 62 -5.14 2.09 8.54
CA GLY A 62 -5.13 2.46 9.95
C GLY A 62 -5.14 3.97 10.17
N GLU A 63 -4.31 4.71 9.42
CA GLU A 63 -4.22 6.17 9.49
C GLU A 63 -5.53 6.85 9.02
N LEU A 64 -6.10 6.41 7.90
CA LEU A 64 -7.36 6.95 7.38
C LEU A 64 -8.56 6.57 8.26
N GLN A 65 -8.58 5.38 8.84
CA GLN A 65 -9.64 4.97 9.77
C GLN A 65 -9.67 5.89 10.98
N ALA A 66 -8.51 6.23 11.56
CA ALA A 66 -8.43 7.19 12.66
C ALA A 66 -8.96 8.58 12.28
N VAL A 67 -8.70 9.03 11.05
CA VAL A 67 -9.25 10.30 10.52
C VAL A 67 -10.77 10.23 10.36
N VAL A 68 -11.28 9.14 9.76
CA VAL A 68 -12.71 8.90 9.57
C VAL A 68 -13.47 8.90 10.89
N ASP A 69 -12.90 8.29 11.92
CA ASP A 69 -13.52 8.12 13.24
C ASP A 69 -13.32 9.33 14.17
N SER A 70 -12.56 10.34 13.74
CA SER A 70 -12.38 11.57 14.51
C SER A 70 -13.63 12.46 14.52
N GLU A 71 -13.70 13.39 15.46
CA GLU A 71 -14.75 14.43 15.56
C GLU A 71 -14.47 15.66 14.66
N LEU A 72 -13.53 15.55 13.72
CA LEU A 72 -13.21 16.64 12.81
C LEU A 72 -14.36 16.93 11.83
N PRO A 73 -14.56 18.19 11.41
CA PRO A 73 -15.50 18.47 10.32
C PRO A 73 -15.04 17.81 9.01
N PRO A 74 -15.95 17.44 8.09
CA PRO A 74 -15.61 16.65 6.89
C PRO A 74 -14.49 17.24 6.03
N GLN A 75 -14.44 18.55 5.86
CA GLN A 75 -13.35 19.26 5.15
C GLN A 75 -11.98 19.09 5.81
N ALA A 76 -11.93 19.03 7.15
CA ALA A 76 -10.70 18.80 7.88
C ALA A 76 -10.32 17.31 7.85
N LYS A 77 -11.29 16.39 7.86
CA LYS A 77 -11.04 14.96 7.63
C LYS A 77 -10.42 14.72 6.26
N LEU A 78 -10.98 15.31 5.20
CA LEU A 78 -10.43 15.16 3.85
C LEU A 78 -8.99 15.68 3.76
N ARG A 79 -8.72 16.85 4.34
CA ARG A 79 -7.37 17.41 4.42
C ARG A 79 -6.41 16.49 5.18
N ALA A 80 -6.78 16.03 6.37
CA ALA A 80 -5.94 15.16 7.19
C ALA A 80 -5.67 13.81 6.51
N ALA A 81 -6.67 13.23 5.83
CA ALA A 81 -6.50 12.00 5.06
C ALA A 81 -5.55 12.20 3.87
N MET A 82 -5.65 13.34 3.16
CA MET A 82 -4.71 13.70 2.09
C MET A 82 -3.29 13.90 2.61
N GLU A 83 -3.11 14.60 3.73
CA GLU A 83 -1.81 14.81 4.37
C GLU A 83 -1.18 13.48 4.81
N ALA A 84 -1.97 12.58 5.42
CA ALA A 84 -1.50 11.24 5.78
C ALA A 84 -1.07 10.44 4.55
N TYR A 85 -1.90 10.41 3.50
CA TYR A 85 -1.60 9.67 2.27
C TYR A 85 -0.36 10.20 1.55
N ILE A 86 -0.28 11.52 1.32
CA ILE A 86 0.87 12.14 0.66
C ILE A 86 2.12 12.04 1.53
N GLY A 87 1.99 12.24 2.85
CA GLY A 87 3.07 12.05 3.80
C GLY A 87 3.64 10.64 3.74
N ARG A 88 2.78 9.62 3.61
CA ARG A 88 3.22 8.23 3.47
C ARG A 88 3.95 7.97 2.16
N LEU A 89 3.43 8.49 1.05
CA LEU A 89 4.07 8.35 -0.28
C LEU A 89 5.43 9.05 -0.35
N THR A 90 5.63 10.11 0.44
CA THR A 90 6.88 10.89 0.44
C THR A 90 7.88 10.42 1.49
N ALA A 91 7.44 9.71 2.54
CA ALA A 91 8.30 9.20 3.59
C ALA A 91 9.17 8.01 3.17
N ASP A 92 8.72 7.22 2.19
CA ASP A 92 9.44 6.03 1.72
C ASP A 92 9.27 5.86 0.21
N ALA A 93 10.26 6.30 -0.55
CA ALA A 93 10.24 6.26 -2.01
C ALA A 93 10.30 4.83 -2.57
N ASP A 94 10.84 3.87 -1.82
CA ASP A 94 10.89 2.46 -2.23
C ASP A 94 9.49 1.83 -2.14
N LEU A 95 8.83 2.00 -0.99
CA LEU A 95 7.46 1.55 -0.80
C LEU A 95 6.48 2.26 -1.75
N ALA A 96 6.64 3.58 -1.95
CA ALA A 96 5.78 4.34 -2.84
C ALA A 96 5.91 3.87 -4.30
N ALA A 97 7.13 3.60 -4.77
CA ALA A 97 7.34 3.09 -6.12
C ALA A 97 6.65 1.73 -6.31
N VAL A 98 6.81 0.80 -5.35
CA VAL A 98 6.17 -0.52 -5.43
C VAL A 98 4.64 -0.40 -5.40
N LEU A 99 4.10 0.39 -4.48
CA LEU A 99 2.65 0.60 -4.35
C LEU A 99 2.03 1.16 -5.63
N LEU A 100 2.64 2.20 -6.20
CA LEU A 100 2.07 2.91 -7.35
C LEU A 100 2.30 2.17 -8.67
N LEU A 101 3.45 1.51 -8.84
CA LEU A 101 3.87 0.97 -10.13
C LEU A 101 3.67 -0.54 -10.27
N GLU A 102 3.81 -1.31 -9.19
CA GLU A 102 3.96 -2.76 -9.26
C GLU A 102 2.73 -3.55 -8.79
N HIS A 103 1.69 -2.90 -8.26
CA HIS A 103 0.46 -3.58 -7.81
C HIS A 103 -0.20 -4.44 -8.91
N ARG A 104 0.00 -4.09 -10.19
CA ARG A 104 -0.54 -4.81 -11.36
C ARG A 104 0.16 -6.14 -11.63
N SER A 105 1.32 -6.38 -11.02
CA SER A 105 2.12 -7.59 -11.21
C SER A 105 1.72 -8.74 -10.27
N LEU A 106 0.77 -8.50 -9.36
CA LEU A 106 0.22 -9.56 -8.53
C LEU A 106 -0.63 -10.54 -9.35
N GLU A 107 -0.41 -11.82 -9.12
CA GLU A 107 -1.15 -12.92 -9.71
C GLU A 107 -2.16 -13.53 -8.72
N PRO A 108 -3.24 -14.19 -9.19
CA PRO A 108 -4.11 -14.98 -8.32
C PRO A 108 -3.30 -16.06 -7.57
N PRO A 109 -3.62 -16.36 -6.30
CA PRO A 109 -4.70 -15.80 -5.48
C PRO A 109 -4.31 -14.51 -4.71
N LEU A 110 -3.04 -14.12 -4.71
CA LEU A 110 -2.52 -12.99 -3.92
C LEU A 110 -3.14 -11.66 -4.37
N ARG A 111 -3.36 -11.49 -5.67
CA ARG A 111 -4.06 -10.32 -6.21
C ARG A 111 -5.46 -10.16 -5.62
N ASP A 112 -6.20 -11.25 -5.47
CA ASP A 112 -7.59 -11.19 -5.02
C ASP A 112 -7.66 -10.82 -3.53
N ALA A 113 -6.71 -11.32 -2.72
CA ALA A 113 -6.54 -10.91 -1.33
C ALA A 113 -6.09 -9.44 -1.19
N HIS A 114 -5.26 -8.96 -2.12
CA HIS A 114 -4.82 -7.56 -2.15
C HIS A 114 -5.97 -6.61 -2.53
N ILE A 115 -6.83 -7.01 -3.47
CA ILE A 115 -8.02 -6.25 -3.88
C ILE A 115 -8.93 -5.95 -2.66
N GLU A 116 -9.11 -6.90 -1.75
CA GLU A 116 -9.92 -6.67 -0.54
C GLU A 116 -9.41 -5.49 0.30
N ARG A 117 -8.08 -5.37 0.46
CA ARG A 117 -7.45 -4.25 1.17
C ARG A 117 -7.61 -2.94 0.40
N ARG A 118 -7.38 -2.96 -0.91
CA ARG A 118 -7.57 -1.79 -1.76
C ARG A 118 -9.01 -1.29 -1.66
N ASP A 119 -10.00 -2.18 -1.78
CA ASP A 119 -11.40 -1.81 -1.68
C ASP A 119 -11.74 -1.26 -0.28
N ARG A 120 -11.08 -1.75 0.79
CA ARG A 120 -11.21 -1.17 2.13
C ARG A 120 -10.63 0.24 2.21
N PHE A 121 -9.46 0.47 1.65
CA PHE A 121 -8.85 1.80 1.55
C PHE A 121 -9.76 2.77 0.79
N ASP A 122 -10.30 2.35 -0.35
CA ASP A 122 -11.22 3.15 -1.18
C ASP A 122 -12.51 3.52 -0.43
N ARG A 123 -13.06 2.58 0.36
CA ARG A 123 -14.25 2.82 1.18
C ARG A 123 -14.03 3.91 2.22
N LEU A 124 -12.82 4.08 2.75
CA LEU A 124 -12.54 5.13 3.73
C LEU A 124 -12.60 6.52 3.10
N TRP A 125 -12.02 6.69 1.90
CA TRP A 125 -12.14 7.94 1.15
C TRP A 125 -13.58 8.28 0.82
N ARG A 126 -14.34 7.31 0.32
CA ARG A 126 -15.76 7.47 0.01
C ARG A 126 -16.55 7.92 1.24
N LYS A 127 -16.29 7.31 2.41
CA LYS A 127 -16.95 7.70 3.66
C LYS A 127 -16.68 9.16 4.04
N ILE A 128 -15.46 9.67 3.85
CA ILE A 128 -15.14 11.09 4.12
C ILE A 128 -15.91 12.01 3.16
N VAL A 129 -15.94 11.68 1.87
CA VAL A 129 -16.65 12.45 0.84
C VAL A 129 -18.15 12.46 1.14
N HIS A 130 -18.72 11.28 1.42
CA HIS A 130 -20.13 11.11 1.76
C HIS A 130 -20.53 11.98 2.95
N GLN A 131 -19.76 11.93 4.06
CA GLN A 131 -19.98 12.77 5.24
C GLN A 131 -20.00 14.27 4.91
N GLY A 132 -19.15 14.72 3.98
CA GLY A 132 -19.12 16.12 3.57
C GLY A 132 -20.28 16.52 2.65
N ILE A 133 -20.78 15.60 1.82
CA ILE A 133 -21.99 15.82 1.03
C ILE A 133 -23.22 15.91 1.94
N GLU A 134 -23.38 14.97 2.88
CA GLU A 134 -24.49 14.97 3.85
C GLU A 134 -24.51 16.24 4.71
N ALA A 135 -23.32 16.72 5.10
CA ALA A 135 -23.18 17.97 5.85
C ALA A 135 -23.39 19.24 4.99
N GLY A 136 -23.60 19.11 3.68
CA GLY A 136 -23.76 20.24 2.74
C GLY A 136 -22.48 21.04 2.49
N VAL A 137 -21.32 20.50 2.89
CA VAL A 137 -20.00 21.15 2.77
C VAL A 137 -19.35 20.85 1.42
N PHE A 138 -19.59 19.65 0.88
CA PHE A 138 -19.11 19.25 -0.45
C PHE A 138 -20.27 19.24 -1.44
N ARG A 139 -19.97 19.60 -2.69
CA ARG A 139 -20.92 19.41 -3.79
C ARG A 139 -21.18 17.91 -3.98
N PRO A 140 -22.41 17.49 -4.31
CA PRO A 140 -22.67 16.11 -4.70
C PRO A 140 -21.81 15.72 -5.90
N VAL A 141 -21.10 14.61 -5.80
CA VAL A 141 -20.28 14.02 -6.86
C VAL A 141 -20.49 12.53 -6.88
N ASP A 142 -20.11 11.88 -7.98
CA ASP A 142 -19.98 10.43 -7.98
C ASP A 142 -18.82 10.03 -7.05
N GLU A 143 -19.17 9.49 -5.89
CA GLU A 143 -18.23 9.02 -4.88
C GLU A 143 -17.33 7.89 -5.40
N THR A 144 -17.69 7.24 -6.53
CA THR A 144 -16.87 6.22 -7.17
C THR A 144 -15.64 6.75 -7.88
N ILE A 145 -15.62 8.03 -8.25
CA ILE A 145 -14.53 8.66 -9.00
C ILE A 145 -13.37 9.08 -8.08
N VAL A 146 -13.56 9.08 -6.75
CA VAL A 146 -12.61 9.68 -5.80
C VAL A 146 -11.49 8.72 -5.36
N ALA A 147 -11.55 7.44 -5.73
CA ALA A 147 -10.55 6.44 -5.36
C ALA A 147 -10.07 5.67 -6.61
N PHE A 148 -8.78 5.77 -6.91
CA PHE A 148 -8.06 5.05 -7.98
C PHE A 148 -6.99 4.17 -7.36
#